data_AF-A0A316PTR8-F1
#
_entry.id   AF-A0A316PTR8-F1
#
_cell.length_a   1.000
_cell.length_b   1.000
_cell.length_c   1.000
_cell.angle_alpha   90.00
_cell.angle_beta   90.00
_cell.angle_gamma   90.00
#
_symmetry.space_group_name_H-M   'P 1'
#
loop_
_entity.id
_entity.type
_entity.pdbx_description
1 polymer ?
#
loop_
_entity_poly.entity_id
_entity_poly.type
_entity_poly.pdbx_seq_one_letter_code
_entity_poly.pdbx_strand_id
1 'polypeptide(L)'
;MSNRLKTEASPYLQMHSENPVDWYPWGAEAFQRAREEEKPIFLSIGYSACHWCHVIARESFEDNEIAELLREDFISVKVDKEERPDVDAVYLLASQVFTGSAGWPTTVLATPEGKPFFAATYLPREQLAAVLLAAAHQWRSNREKVLAAADQAAERMEWYSVPQPVEPLAPEKMLELAVAQLQARYDPKWGGFGSAPKFPTPHSLAFLLRYGIQKGETEAWHMAVNTLEQMARGGIYDQIGGGFCRYSTDEQWLVPHFEKMLYDNAMLLWAYAEGWRQTRRPLFQAVAQETADYLLRELRGPQGGFYCSQDADSEGVEGGYYLYTPAEVRAVLGDEDGQTFCDWFDITEAGNFQGKNVPNLLKNPQFGQRDGTIDRLREQLRVSRSGRGPLSRDEKVVTSWNAMAIGALAAAGRILERPEYLAEAVRGQEFLDTHLVDPHGQLVHSCRGERMGYDGLLEDYAYEGWALLELFRATGEERYLRRAGALAQEMEGRFGDPAGGYYLYGAESEALVVRPKETYDGAVPSGNAMAALVLLRLSRYTGEDRWRQAAERQLQFLRAVPGETAFQFTFTCYVLAEAEAPGE
;
A
#
# COMPACT_ATOMS: atom_id res chain seq x y z
N MET A 1 -9.17 -7.77 -32.10
CA MET A 1 -8.58 -6.51 -32.59
C MET A 1 -8.15 -5.79 -31.34
N SER A 2 -6.85 -5.58 -31.18
CA SER A 2 -6.27 -5.00 -29.97
C SER A 2 -6.61 -3.51 -29.85
N ASN A 3 -7.15 -3.10 -28.69
CA ASN A 3 -7.49 -1.70 -28.40
C ASN A 3 -6.24 -0.86 -28.05
N ARG A 4 -6.44 0.37 -27.55
CA ARG A 4 -5.34 1.32 -27.28
C ARG A 4 -4.44 0.91 -26.11
N LEU A 5 -4.91 0.04 -25.21
CA LEU A 5 -4.15 -0.35 -24.02
C LEU A 5 -2.91 -1.20 -24.32
N LYS A 6 -2.81 -1.79 -25.51
CA LYS A 6 -1.67 -2.62 -25.92
C LYS A 6 -0.32 -1.90 -25.87
N THR A 7 -0.35 -0.57 -25.99
CA THR A 7 0.84 0.27 -25.96
C THR A 7 1.11 0.86 -24.59
N GLU A 8 0.37 0.51 -23.54
CA GLU A 8 0.58 1.03 -22.17
C GLU A 8 1.76 0.36 -21.47
N ALA A 9 2.34 1.01 -20.46
CA ALA A 9 3.42 0.44 -19.64
C ALA A 9 2.89 -0.59 -18.64
N SER A 10 1.72 -0.25 -18.07
CA SER A 10 1.00 -1.01 -17.06
C SER A 10 0.69 -2.43 -17.53
N PRO A 11 1.15 -3.47 -16.81
CA PRO A 11 0.72 -4.85 -17.05
C PRO A 11 -0.79 -4.99 -16.94
N TYR A 12 -1.42 -4.34 -15.96
CA TYR A 12 -2.87 -4.38 -15.76
C TYR A 12 -3.64 -3.85 -16.98
N LEU A 13 -3.22 -2.71 -17.54
CA LEU A 13 -3.87 -2.18 -18.75
C LEU A 13 -3.65 -3.11 -19.96
N GLN A 14 -2.43 -3.63 -20.14
CA GLN A 14 -2.13 -4.57 -21.23
C GLN A 14 -3.00 -5.83 -21.17
N MET A 15 -3.33 -6.34 -19.99
CA MET A 15 -4.22 -7.51 -19.82
C MET A 15 -5.61 -7.29 -20.41
N HIS A 16 -6.09 -6.05 -20.51
CA HIS A 16 -7.40 -5.70 -21.07
C HIS A 16 -7.35 -5.26 -22.54
N SER A 17 -6.18 -5.36 -23.19
CA SER A 17 -5.98 -4.87 -24.56
C SER A 17 -6.76 -5.66 -25.64
N GLU A 18 -7.13 -6.91 -25.35
CA GLU A 18 -7.91 -7.75 -26.28
C GLU A 18 -9.40 -7.83 -25.93
N ASN A 19 -9.85 -7.13 -24.89
CA ASN A 19 -11.26 -7.07 -24.54
C ASN A 19 -12.09 -6.43 -25.68
N PRO A 20 -13.34 -6.88 -25.92
CA PRO A 20 -14.23 -6.29 -26.93
C PRO A 20 -14.62 -4.83 -26.67
N VAL A 21 -14.51 -4.37 -25.42
CA VAL A 21 -14.68 -2.96 -25.05
C VAL A 21 -13.57 -2.11 -25.68
N ASP A 22 -13.95 -1.00 -26.32
CA ASP A 22 -13.01 -0.03 -26.94
C ASP A 22 -12.35 0.84 -25.86
N TRP A 23 -11.40 0.25 -25.12
CA TRP A 23 -10.74 0.93 -24.02
C TRP A 23 -9.78 2.02 -24.48
N TYR A 24 -9.83 3.13 -23.77
CA TYR A 24 -8.81 4.17 -23.72
C TYR A 24 -8.01 4.08 -22.42
N PRO A 25 -6.69 4.33 -22.44
CA PRO A 25 -6.01 4.74 -21.22
C PRO A 25 -6.55 6.10 -20.76
N TRP A 26 -6.33 6.45 -19.50
CA TRP A 26 -6.63 7.79 -19.04
C TRP A 26 -5.78 8.83 -19.79
N GLY A 27 -6.42 9.83 -20.38
CA GLY A 27 -5.73 10.95 -21.01
C GLY A 27 -6.61 11.76 -21.96
N ALA A 28 -6.02 12.85 -22.48
CA ALA A 28 -6.74 13.87 -23.25
C ALA A 28 -7.54 13.33 -24.45
N GLU A 29 -7.06 12.28 -25.13
CA GLU A 29 -7.74 11.68 -26.30
C GLU A 29 -9.16 11.21 -25.96
N ALA A 30 -9.34 10.50 -24.84
CA ALA A 30 -10.64 9.97 -24.43
C ALA A 30 -11.62 11.10 -24.08
N PHE A 31 -11.15 12.07 -23.30
CA PHE A 31 -11.97 13.21 -22.87
C PHE A 31 -12.30 14.16 -24.03
N GLN A 32 -11.39 14.34 -24.98
CA GLN A 32 -11.67 15.12 -26.19
C GLN A 32 -12.75 14.44 -27.03
N ARG A 33 -12.62 13.13 -27.28
CA ARG A 33 -13.65 12.37 -28.00
C ARG A 33 -15.00 12.42 -27.29
N ALA A 34 -15.01 12.30 -25.96
CA ALA A 34 -16.23 12.42 -25.16
C ALA A 34 -16.93 13.77 -25.32
N ARG A 35 -16.16 14.87 -25.42
CA ARG A 35 -16.69 16.22 -25.69
C ARG A 35 -17.22 16.36 -27.10
N GLU A 36 -16.50 15.86 -28.10
CA GLU A 36 -16.88 15.94 -29.51
C GLU A 36 -18.12 15.10 -29.83
N GLU A 37 -18.23 13.90 -29.25
CA GLU A 37 -19.39 13.01 -29.40
C GLU A 37 -20.52 13.31 -28.40
N GLU A 38 -20.30 14.23 -27.45
CA GLU A 38 -21.21 14.53 -26.34
C GLU A 38 -21.63 13.31 -25.52
N LYS A 39 -20.71 12.37 -25.31
CA LYS A 39 -20.94 11.11 -24.59
C LYS A 39 -20.33 11.13 -23.19
N PRO A 40 -21.01 10.55 -22.19
CA PRO A 40 -20.41 10.33 -20.87
C PRO A 40 -19.19 9.40 -20.94
N ILE A 41 -18.32 9.53 -19.94
CA ILE A 41 -17.21 8.61 -19.69
C ILE A 41 -17.70 7.43 -18.84
N PHE A 42 -17.36 6.22 -19.26
CA PHE A 42 -17.37 5.04 -18.40
C PHE A 42 -15.94 4.79 -17.91
N LEU A 43 -15.71 4.95 -16.62
CA LEU A 43 -14.38 4.82 -16.00
C LEU A 43 -14.33 3.56 -15.13
N SER A 44 -13.33 2.70 -15.39
CA SER A 44 -13.03 1.51 -14.58
C SER A 44 -11.59 1.58 -14.05
N ILE A 45 -11.46 1.65 -12.72
CA ILE A 45 -10.16 1.72 -12.02
C ILE A 45 -9.89 0.40 -11.29
N GLY A 46 -8.67 -0.12 -11.42
CA GLY A 46 -8.21 -1.34 -10.73
C GLY A 46 -6.70 -1.50 -10.81
N TYR A 47 -6.19 -2.69 -10.51
CA TYR A 47 -4.76 -3.03 -10.54
C TYR A 47 -4.58 -4.55 -10.75
N SER A 48 -3.36 -4.97 -11.08
CA SER A 48 -3.02 -6.32 -11.56
C SER A 48 -3.36 -7.43 -10.55
N ALA A 49 -3.15 -7.21 -9.26
CA ALA A 49 -3.39 -8.22 -8.23
C ALA A 49 -4.85 -8.28 -7.71
N CYS A 50 -5.71 -7.36 -8.17
CA CYS A 50 -7.09 -7.25 -7.68
C CYS A 50 -8.01 -8.38 -8.18
N HIS A 51 -8.41 -9.30 -7.28
CA HIS A 51 -9.31 -10.42 -7.63
C HIS A 51 -10.63 -9.95 -8.29
N TRP A 52 -11.37 -9.04 -7.65
CA TRP A 52 -12.66 -8.56 -8.16
C TRP A 52 -12.54 -7.79 -9.48
N CYS A 53 -11.36 -7.22 -9.77
CA CYS A 53 -11.07 -6.59 -11.04
C CYS A 53 -10.97 -7.64 -12.18
N HIS A 54 -10.41 -8.82 -11.90
CA HIS A 54 -10.42 -9.95 -12.82
C HIS A 54 -11.79 -10.59 -12.99
N VAL A 55 -12.59 -10.65 -11.92
CA VAL A 55 -13.96 -11.19 -11.96
C VAL A 55 -14.83 -10.32 -12.87
N ILE A 56 -14.89 -9.01 -12.65
CA ILE A 56 -15.71 -8.12 -13.49
C ILE A 56 -15.21 -8.10 -14.94
N ALA A 57 -13.90 -8.25 -15.16
CA ALA A 57 -13.37 -8.32 -16.52
C ALA A 57 -13.88 -9.54 -17.28
N ARG A 58 -13.80 -10.73 -16.66
CA ARG A 58 -14.29 -11.98 -17.25
C ARG A 58 -15.80 -12.01 -17.42
N GLU A 59 -16.55 -11.54 -16.42
CA GLU A 59 -18.02 -11.59 -16.46
C GLU A 59 -18.65 -10.51 -17.35
N SER A 60 -17.98 -9.37 -17.52
CA SER A 60 -18.58 -8.20 -18.16
C SER A 60 -17.74 -7.61 -19.29
N PHE A 61 -16.45 -7.34 -19.07
CA PHE A 61 -15.64 -6.63 -20.08
C PHE A 61 -15.20 -7.52 -21.25
N GLU A 62 -15.31 -8.84 -21.12
CA GLU A 62 -15.14 -9.85 -22.19
C GLU A 62 -16.46 -10.14 -22.93
N ASP A 63 -17.59 -9.61 -22.46
CA ASP A 63 -18.91 -9.81 -23.05
C ASP A 63 -19.18 -8.80 -24.18
N ASN A 64 -19.59 -9.29 -25.35
CA ASN A 64 -19.88 -8.45 -26.52
C ASN A 64 -21.12 -7.56 -26.35
N GLU A 65 -22.12 -7.99 -25.58
CA GLU A 65 -23.34 -7.20 -25.31
C GLU A 65 -22.99 -5.98 -24.45
N ILE A 66 -22.21 -6.18 -23.39
CA ILE A 66 -21.70 -5.07 -22.56
C ILE A 66 -20.82 -4.13 -23.39
N ALA A 67 -19.94 -4.68 -24.23
CA ALA A 67 -19.10 -3.87 -25.10
C ALA A 67 -19.89 -3.04 -26.12
N GLU A 68 -21.01 -3.55 -26.62
CA GLU A 68 -21.90 -2.82 -27.52
C GLU A 68 -22.64 -1.69 -26.79
N LEU A 69 -23.20 -1.95 -25.60
CA LEU A 69 -23.80 -0.91 -24.75
C LEU A 69 -22.83 0.23 -24.45
N LEU A 70 -21.59 -0.11 -24.11
CA LEU A 70 -20.54 0.87 -23.85
C LEU A 70 -20.18 1.66 -25.11
N ARG A 71 -20.00 0.99 -26.26
CA ARG A 71 -19.61 1.64 -27.52
C ARG A 71 -20.68 2.62 -28.03
N GLU A 72 -21.95 2.29 -27.86
CA GLU A 72 -23.04 3.13 -28.35
C GLU A 72 -23.13 4.45 -27.57
N ASP A 73 -23.11 4.39 -26.25
CA ASP A 73 -23.51 5.52 -25.40
C ASP A 73 -22.37 6.11 -24.54
N PHE A 74 -21.18 5.50 -24.49
CA PHE A 74 -20.09 5.91 -23.60
C PHE A 74 -18.72 5.96 -24.31
N ILE A 75 -17.78 6.69 -23.72
CA ILE A 75 -16.34 6.52 -23.98
C ILE A 75 -15.72 5.78 -22.79
N SER A 76 -15.17 4.59 -23.03
CA SER A 76 -14.66 3.71 -21.98
C SER A 76 -13.18 3.98 -21.66
N VAL A 77 -12.88 4.30 -20.41
CA VAL A 77 -11.54 4.59 -19.89
C VAL A 77 -11.16 3.56 -18.82
N LYS A 78 -9.97 2.97 -18.97
CA LYS A 78 -9.38 2.00 -18.02
C LYS A 78 -8.19 2.62 -17.33
N VAL A 79 -8.10 2.48 -16.00
CA VAL A 79 -7.03 3.08 -15.19
C VAL A 79 -6.40 2.05 -14.27
N ASP A 80 -5.08 2.03 -14.26
CA ASP A 80 -4.27 1.35 -13.25
C ASP A 80 -4.03 2.30 -12.07
N LYS A 81 -4.57 1.98 -10.90
CA LYS A 81 -4.40 2.80 -9.69
C LYS A 81 -2.95 2.88 -9.20
N GLU A 82 -2.10 1.94 -9.60
CA GLU A 82 -0.68 1.93 -9.23
C GLU A 82 0.17 2.77 -10.18
N GLU A 83 -0.37 3.21 -11.31
CA GLU A 83 0.29 4.15 -12.22
C GLU A 83 -0.30 5.55 -12.11
N ARG A 84 -1.60 5.64 -11.78
CA ARG A 84 -2.33 6.89 -11.56
C ARG A 84 -3.02 6.93 -10.20
N PRO A 85 -2.27 6.94 -9.08
CA PRO A 85 -2.84 7.12 -7.74
C PRO A 85 -3.61 8.44 -7.59
N ASP A 86 -3.21 9.47 -8.35
CA ASP A 86 -3.89 10.75 -8.44
C ASP A 86 -5.34 10.61 -8.94
N VAL A 87 -5.54 9.89 -10.05
CA VAL A 87 -6.86 9.61 -10.61
C VAL A 87 -7.66 8.73 -9.67
N ASP A 88 -7.03 7.68 -9.13
CA ASP A 88 -7.65 6.77 -8.18
C ASP A 88 -8.19 7.50 -6.95
N ALA A 89 -7.38 8.35 -6.29
CA ALA A 89 -7.79 9.11 -5.12
C ALA A 89 -9.03 9.98 -5.37
N VAL A 90 -9.10 10.65 -6.54
CA VAL A 90 -10.25 11.49 -6.92
C VAL A 90 -11.52 10.68 -7.08
N TYR A 91 -11.47 9.54 -7.78
CA TYR A 91 -12.67 8.76 -8.08
C TYR A 91 -13.05 7.77 -6.99
N LEU A 92 -12.12 7.37 -6.14
CA LEU A 92 -12.40 6.67 -4.90
C LEU A 92 -13.17 7.59 -3.93
N LEU A 93 -12.79 8.88 -3.85
CA LEU A 93 -13.57 9.89 -3.14
C LEU A 93 -14.98 10.05 -3.71
N ALA A 94 -15.12 10.00 -5.04
CA ALA A 94 -16.45 9.99 -5.66
C ALA A 94 -17.29 8.79 -5.18
N SER A 95 -16.73 7.58 -5.16
CA SER A 95 -17.40 6.39 -4.61
C SER A 95 -17.87 6.61 -3.16
N GLN A 96 -17.01 7.21 -2.32
CA GLN A 96 -17.36 7.54 -0.94
C GLN A 96 -18.51 8.54 -0.86
N VAL A 97 -18.51 9.59 -1.70
CA VAL A 97 -19.57 10.62 -1.75
C VAL A 97 -20.92 10.04 -2.23
N PHE A 98 -20.90 9.10 -3.17
CA PHE A 98 -22.12 8.50 -3.73
C PHE A 98 -22.69 7.37 -2.88
N THR A 99 -21.83 6.52 -2.31
CA THR A 99 -22.25 5.25 -1.70
C THR A 99 -21.97 5.16 -0.19
N GLY A 100 -21.17 6.07 0.35
CA GLY A 100 -20.65 5.97 1.72
C GLY A 100 -19.55 4.90 1.89
N SER A 101 -19.13 4.27 0.78
CA SER A 101 -18.09 3.25 0.75
C SER A 101 -17.14 3.44 -0.43
N ALA A 102 -15.94 2.91 -0.31
CA ALA A 102 -14.89 2.98 -1.32
C ALA A 102 -14.22 1.61 -1.46
N GLY A 103 -13.80 1.26 -2.67
CA GLY A 103 -13.08 0.03 -2.94
C GLY A 103 -12.85 -0.21 -4.43
N TRP A 104 -12.07 -1.25 -4.72
CA TRP A 104 -11.73 -1.67 -6.07
C TRP A 104 -12.42 -2.99 -6.44
N PRO A 105 -12.79 -3.20 -7.72
CA PRO A 105 -12.71 -2.24 -8.82
C PRO A 105 -13.65 -1.05 -8.58
N THR A 106 -13.27 0.13 -9.05
CA THR A 106 -14.12 1.32 -8.99
C THR A 106 -14.74 1.56 -10.35
N THR A 107 -16.07 1.63 -10.39
CA THR A 107 -16.88 1.88 -11.59
C THR A 107 -17.53 3.25 -11.48
N VAL A 108 -17.20 4.15 -12.39
CA VAL A 108 -17.69 5.54 -12.37
C VAL A 108 -18.30 5.90 -13.72
N LEU A 109 -19.42 6.63 -13.69
CA LEU A 109 -19.93 7.34 -14.85
C LEU A 109 -19.71 8.83 -14.63
N ALA A 110 -19.07 9.48 -15.59
CA ALA A 110 -18.69 10.89 -15.51
C ALA A 110 -19.09 11.67 -16.76
N THR A 111 -19.23 13.00 -16.63
CA THR A 111 -19.46 13.89 -17.77
C THR A 111 -18.20 13.94 -18.67
N PRO A 112 -18.29 14.50 -19.90
CA PRO A 112 -17.11 14.74 -20.75
C PRO A 112 -16.00 15.62 -20.11
N GLU A 113 -16.32 16.29 -19.01
CA GLU A 113 -15.41 17.10 -18.20
C GLU A 113 -14.83 16.31 -17.00
N GLY A 114 -15.19 15.03 -16.86
CA GLY A 114 -14.73 14.16 -15.78
C GLY A 114 -15.54 14.25 -14.48
N LYS A 115 -16.58 15.08 -14.40
CA LYS A 115 -17.39 15.19 -13.18
C LYS A 115 -18.23 13.93 -12.97
N PRO A 116 -18.09 13.19 -11.85
CA PRO A 116 -18.83 11.96 -11.65
C PRO A 116 -20.29 12.24 -11.34
N PHE A 117 -21.20 11.49 -11.95
CA PHE A 117 -22.63 11.50 -11.62
C PHE A 117 -23.15 10.15 -11.12
N PHE A 118 -22.30 9.12 -11.14
CA PHE A 118 -22.54 7.81 -10.54
C PHE A 118 -21.20 7.17 -10.17
N ALA A 119 -21.16 6.46 -9.04
CA ALA A 119 -20.02 5.63 -8.66
C ALA A 119 -20.48 4.38 -7.92
N ALA A 120 -19.78 3.28 -8.13
CA ALA A 120 -19.94 2.00 -7.47
C ALA A 120 -18.60 1.26 -7.41
N THR A 121 -18.54 0.18 -6.63
CA THR A 121 -17.39 -0.73 -6.64
C THR A 121 -17.59 -1.83 -7.71
N TYR A 122 -17.62 -3.09 -7.29
CA TYR A 122 -17.95 -4.23 -8.14
C TYR A 122 -19.45 -4.23 -8.49
N LEU A 123 -19.75 -4.37 -9.78
CA LEU A 123 -21.10 -4.57 -10.31
C LEU A 123 -21.13 -5.90 -11.09
N PRO A 124 -21.97 -6.87 -10.69
CA PRO A 124 -22.23 -8.05 -11.51
C PRO A 124 -22.76 -7.66 -12.90
N ARG A 125 -22.49 -8.49 -13.92
CA ARG A 125 -22.86 -8.25 -15.33
C ARG A 125 -24.26 -7.66 -15.53
N GLU A 126 -25.29 -8.30 -14.97
CA GLU A 126 -26.69 -7.85 -15.13
C GLU A 126 -26.95 -6.47 -14.51
N GLN A 127 -26.33 -6.19 -13.36
CA GLN A 127 -26.45 -4.89 -12.71
C GLN A 127 -25.71 -3.82 -13.50
N LEU A 128 -24.52 -4.15 -14.03
CA LEU A 128 -23.77 -3.25 -14.90
C LEU A 128 -24.59 -2.88 -16.15
N ALA A 129 -25.19 -3.86 -16.83
CA ALA A 129 -26.04 -3.63 -17.99
C ALA A 129 -27.23 -2.69 -17.65
N ALA A 130 -27.92 -2.96 -16.53
CA ALA A 130 -29.03 -2.14 -16.07
C ALA A 130 -28.61 -0.69 -15.77
N VAL A 131 -27.44 -0.50 -15.12
CA VAL A 131 -26.87 0.82 -14.83
C VAL A 131 -26.53 1.58 -16.11
N LEU A 132 -25.87 0.91 -17.08
CA LEU A 132 -25.49 1.53 -18.35
C LEU A 132 -26.72 1.99 -19.14
N LEU A 133 -27.75 1.13 -19.26
CA LEU A 133 -29.01 1.46 -19.94
C LEU A 133 -29.74 2.63 -19.26
N ALA A 134 -29.83 2.62 -17.93
CA ALA A 134 -30.48 3.68 -17.18
C ALA A 134 -29.74 5.02 -17.33
N ALA A 135 -28.40 5.00 -17.22
CA ALA A 135 -27.57 6.18 -17.37
C ALA A 135 -27.64 6.76 -18.78
N ALA A 136 -27.58 5.92 -19.82
CA ALA A 136 -27.72 6.36 -21.20
C ALA A 136 -29.10 6.98 -21.48
N HIS A 137 -30.17 6.43 -20.90
CA HIS A 137 -31.50 7.01 -21.00
C HIS A 137 -31.58 8.38 -20.31
N GLN A 138 -31.01 8.52 -19.10
CA GLN A 138 -30.99 9.80 -18.39
C GLN A 138 -30.12 10.84 -19.10
N TRP A 139 -28.98 10.45 -19.67
CA TRP A 139 -28.12 11.34 -20.44
C TRP A 139 -28.84 11.91 -21.67
N ARG A 140 -29.57 11.07 -22.41
CA ARG A 140 -30.34 11.50 -23.60
C ARG A 140 -31.60 12.29 -23.25
N SER A 141 -32.32 11.91 -22.20
CA SER A 141 -33.67 12.44 -21.91
C SER A 141 -33.68 13.57 -20.89
N ASN A 142 -32.68 13.64 -20.00
CA ASN A 142 -32.63 14.58 -18.87
C ASN A 142 -31.20 15.10 -18.61
N ARG A 143 -30.45 15.44 -19.67
CA ARG A 143 -29.03 15.83 -19.56
C ARG A 143 -28.76 16.91 -18.52
N GLU A 144 -29.59 17.95 -18.46
CA GLU A 144 -29.44 19.05 -17.48
C GLU A 144 -29.47 18.56 -16.02
N LYS A 145 -30.31 17.56 -15.71
CA LYS A 145 -30.35 16.98 -14.36
C LYS A 145 -29.10 16.17 -14.05
N VAL A 146 -28.55 15.46 -15.03
CA VAL A 146 -27.30 14.72 -14.87
C VAL A 146 -26.14 15.68 -14.61
N LEU A 147 -26.05 16.77 -15.39
CA LEU A 147 -25.03 17.80 -15.20
C LEU A 147 -25.15 18.47 -13.81
N ALA A 148 -26.37 18.82 -13.39
CA ALA A 148 -26.59 19.39 -12.05
C ALA A 148 -26.21 18.42 -10.92
N ALA A 149 -26.48 17.12 -11.08
CA ALA A 149 -26.05 16.10 -10.12
C ALA A 149 -24.52 15.95 -10.09
N ALA A 150 -23.87 16.03 -11.25
CA ALA A 150 -22.41 15.98 -11.36
C ALA A 150 -21.74 17.21 -10.70
N ASP A 151 -22.31 18.40 -10.89
CA ASP A 151 -21.84 19.63 -10.24
C ASP A 151 -21.97 19.55 -8.72
N GLN A 152 -23.13 19.10 -8.21
CA GLN A 152 -23.33 18.88 -6.77
C GLN A 152 -22.40 17.82 -6.19
N ALA A 153 -22.06 16.77 -6.96
CA ALA A 153 -21.10 15.77 -6.54
C ALA A 153 -19.68 16.36 -6.47
N ALA A 154 -19.28 17.12 -7.49
CA ALA A 154 -17.97 17.79 -7.52
C ALA A 154 -17.80 18.80 -6.37
N GLU A 155 -18.83 19.60 -6.06
CA GLU A 155 -18.81 20.52 -4.91
C GLU A 155 -18.65 19.78 -3.57
N ARG A 156 -19.34 18.64 -3.40
CA ARG A 156 -19.16 17.80 -2.21
C ARG A 156 -17.78 17.15 -2.16
N MET A 157 -17.27 16.70 -3.29
CA MET A 157 -15.92 16.15 -3.37
C MET A 157 -14.88 17.20 -2.98
N GLU A 158 -14.98 18.44 -3.46
CA GLU A 158 -14.07 19.54 -3.10
C GLU A 158 -14.08 19.81 -1.59
N TRP A 159 -15.25 19.73 -0.96
CA TRP A 159 -15.38 19.86 0.49
C TRP A 159 -14.64 18.75 1.27
N TYR A 160 -14.64 17.52 0.75
CA TYR A 160 -13.98 16.38 1.41
C TYR A 160 -12.53 16.17 0.98
N SER A 161 -12.09 16.72 -0.16
CA SER A 161 -10.74 16.54 -0.71
C SER A 161 -9.69 17.32 0.07
N VAL A 162 -10.08 18.38 0.77
CA VAL A 162 -9.22 19.16 1.65
C VAL A 162 -9.79 19.09 3.07
N PRO A 163 -8.99 18.69 4.08
CA PRO A 163 -9.42 18.74 5.46
C PRO A 163 -9.93 20.13 5.84
N GLN A 164 -11.12 20.18 6.43
CA GLN A 164 -11.72 21.44 6.86
C GLN A 164 -10.98 21.97 8.09
N PRO A 165 -10.65 23.27 8.14
CA PRO A 165 -9.91 23.84 9.26
C PRO A 165 -10.76 23.80 10.53
N VAL A 166 -10.47 22.85 11.42
CA VAL A 166 -10.88 22.91 12.83
C VAL A 166 -9.73 23.38 13.70
N GLU A 167 -10.01 23.73 14.95
CA GLU A 167 -8.97 24.06 15.91
C GLU A 167 -8.04 22.84 16.08
N PRO A 168 -6.71 22.98 15.84
CA PRO A 168 -5.79 21.87 15.96
C PRO A 168 -5.81 21.30 17.37
N LEU A 169 -5.92 19.97 17.50
CA LEU A 169 -5.80 19.31 18.79
C LEU A 169 -4.43 19.59 19.40
N ALA A 170 -4.37 19.76 20.73
CA ALA A 170 -3.09 19.73 21.44
C ALA A 170 -2.38 18.39 21.16
N PRO A 171 -1.05 18.37 20.96
CA PRO A 171 -0.31 17.16 20.60
C PRO A 171 -0.65 15.98 21.52
N GLU A 172 -0.54 16.19 22.83
CA GLU A 172 -0.81 15.17 23.85
C GLU A 172 -2.24 14.65 23.78
N LYS A 173 -3.21 15.54 23.51
CA LYS A 173 -4.62 15.16 23.40
C LYS A 173 -4.88 14.26 22.18
N MET A 174 -4.20 14.54 21.06
CA MET A 174 -4.30 13.69 19.87
C MET A 174 -3.70 12.31 20.12
N LEU A 175 -2.54 12.23 20.80
CA LEU A 175 -1.90 10.97 21.17
C LEU A 175 -2.80 10.12 22.08
N GLU A 176 -3.33 10.71 23.15
CA GLU A 176 -4.26 10.05 24.08
C GLU A 176 -5.53 9.54 23.37
N LEU A 177 -6.10 10.36 22.49
CA LEU A 177 -7.30 9.99 21.73
C LEU A 177 -7.03 8.81 20.79
N ALA A 178 -5.90 8.83 20.07
CA ALA A 178 -5.53 7.73 19.18
C ALA A 178 -5.36 6.41 19.94
N VAL A 179 -4.69 6.44 21.10
CA VAL A 179 -4.49 5.25 21.95
C VAL A 179 -5.83 4.72 22.47
N ALA A 180 -6.69 5.59 23.01
CA ALA A 180 -8.00 5.19 23.52
C ALA A 180 -8.87 4.53 22.42
N GLN A 181 -8.82 5.04 21.20
CA GLN A 181 -9.56 4.49 20.07
C GLN A 181 -8.98 3.17 19.56
N LEU A 182 -7.65 3.04 19.51
CA LEU A 182 -7.00 1.77 19.21
C LEU A 182 -7.34 0.72 20.28
N GLN A 183 -7.31 1.10 21.56
CA GLN A 183 -7.67 0.22 22.67
C GLN A 183 -9.12 -0.27 22.58
N ALA A 184 -10.06 0.59 22.20
CA ALA A 184 -11.47 0.20 22.02
C ALA A 184 -11.67 -0.81 20.87
N ARG A 185 -10.74 -0.85 19.91
CA ARG A 185 -10.78 -1.76 18.75
C ARG A 185 -9.88 -2.98 18.90
N TYR A 186 -9.05 -3.02 19.93
CA TYR A 186 -8.00 -4.02 20.09
C TYR A 186 -8.58 -5.41 20.40
N ASP A 187 -8.04 -6.43 19.74
CA ASP A 187 -8.31 -7.82 20.03
C ASP A 187 -7.25 -8.37 21.00
N PRO A 188 -7.56 -8.58 22.30
CA PRO A 188 -6.58 -9.05 23.27
C PRO A 188 -6.17 -10.51 23.10
N LYS A 189 -6.94 -11.30 22.35
CA LYS A 189 -6.68 -12.73 22.14
C LYS A 189 -5.72 -12.92 20.98
N TRP A 190 -6.03 -12.31 19.84
CA TRP A 190 -5.30 -12.51 18.60
C TRP A 190 -4.48 -11.30 18.15
N GLY A 191 -4.49 -10.20 18.91
CA GLY A 191 -3.83 -8.95 18.51
C GLY A 191 -4.50 -8.29 17.30
N GLY A 192 -4.07 -7.09 16.94
CA GLY A 192 -4.67 -6.30 15.87
C GLY A 192 -5.89 -5.51 16.31
N PHE A 193 -6.49 -4.80 15.35
CA PHE A 193 -7.53 -3.82 15.60
C PHE A 193 -8.73 -4.04 14.67
N GLY A 194 -9.93 -4.09 15.24
CA GLY A 194 -11.17 -4.31 14.51
C GLY A 194 -11.47 -5.79 14.23
N SER A 195 -12.51 -6.02 13.43
CA SER A 195 -12.95 -7.35 12.99
C SER A 195 -12.19 -7.83 11.77
N ALA A 196 -12.37 -9.12 11.42
CA ALA A 196 -11.91 -9.65 10.14
C ALA A 196 -12.62 -8.96 8.95
N PRO A 197 -11.95 -8.78 7.78
CA PRO A 197 -10.54 -9.09 7.52
C PRO A 197 -9.58 -8.16 8.30
N LYS A 198 -8.44 -8.70 8.75
CA LYS A 198 -7.45 -7.99 9.55
C LYS A 198 -6.24 -7.56 8.72
N PHE A 199 -5.87 -6.29 8.85
CA PHE A 199 -4.70 -5.68 8.21
C PHE A 199 -3.57 -5.41 9.22
N PRO A 200 -2.29 -5.58 8.84
CA PRO A 200 -1.16 -5.45 9.78
C PRO A 200 -0.97 -4.06 10.42
N THR A 201 -1.25 -2.97 9.70
CA THR A 201 -1.12 -1.58 10.18
C THR A 201 0.23 -1.25 10.88
N PRO A 202 1.39 -1.52 10.26
CA PRO A 202 2.71 -1.39 10.89
C PRO A 202 3.00 -0.01 11.50
N HIS A 203 2.45 1.05 10.89
CA HIS A 203 2.55 2.43 11.36
C HIS A 203 1.85 2.64 12.72
N SER A 204 0.69 2.01 12.94
CA SER A 204 -0.02 2.02 14.23
C SER A 204 0.77 1.29 15.31
N LEU A 205 1.41 0.16 14.95
CA LEU A 205 2.23 -0.62 15.88
C LEU A 205 3.49 0.14 16.30
N ALA A 206 4.17 0.80 15.35
CA ALA A 206 5.34 1.63 15.63
C ALA A 206 4.99 2.84 16.52
N PHE A 207 3.83 3.47 16.28
CA PHE A 207 3.31 4.53 17.15
C PHE A 207 3.12 4.03 18.59
N LEU A 208 2.37 2.94 18.78
CA LEU A 208 2.07 2.38 20.09
C LEU A 208 3.32 1.95 20.87
N LEU A 209 4.30 1.35 20.19
CA LEU A 209 5.59 1.00 20.80
C LEU A 209 6.32 2.26 21.31
N ARG A 210 6.48 3.29 20.45
CA ARG A 210 7.16 4.54 20.80
C ARG A 210 6.45 5.24 21.96
N TYR A 211 5.13 5.43 21.84
CA TYR A 211 4.32 6.10 22.85
C TYR A 211 4.33 5.35 24.19
N GLY A 212 4.15 4.03 24.15
CA GLY A 212 4.17 3.17 25.33
C GLY A 212 5.47 3.28 26.12
N ILE A 213 6.63 3.31 25.45
CA ILE A 213 7.92 3.49 26.12
C ILE A 213 8.09 4.91 26.66
N GLN A 214 7.78 5.93 25.86
CA GLN A 214 8.00 7.33 26.24
C GLN A 214 7.13 7.78 27.42
N LYS A 215 5.87 7.32 27.47
CA LYS A 215 4.90 7.71 28.50
C LYS A 215 4.78 6.69 29.63
N GLY A 216 5.43 5.52 29.53
CA GLY A 216 5.24 4.42 30.46
C GLY A 216 3.87 3.75 30.35
N GLU A 217 3.18 3.92 29.22
CA GLU A 217 1.84 3.40 28.94
C GLU A 217 1.90 1.92 28.57
N THR A 218 1.78 1.08 29.59
CA THR A 218 2.01 -0.37 29.49
C THR A 218 1.00 -1.05 28.56
N GLU A 219 -0.25 -0.59 28.53
CA GLU A 219 -1.29 -1.14 27.66
C GLU A 219 -1.02 -0.85 26.19
N ALA A 220 -0.60 0.38 25.84
CA ALA A 220 -0.23 0.74 24.47
C ALA A 220 0.92 -0.12 23.97
N TRP A 221 1.96 -0.29 24.79
CA TRP A 221 3.08 -1.17 24.50
C TRP A 221 2.64 -2.63 24.32
N HIS A 222 1.79 -3.14 25.22
CA HIS A 222 1.28 -4.51 25.16
C HIS A 222 0.47 -4.78 23.89
N MET A 223 -0.40 -3.86 23.48
CA MET A 223 -1.18 -3.98 22.24
C MET A 223 -0.27 -4.21 21.03
N ALA A 224 0.80 -3.41 20.90
CA ALA A 224 1.71 -3.52 19.77
C ALA A 224 2.51 -4.83 19.80
N VAL A 225 3.06 -5.19 20.96
CA VAL A 225 3.88 -6.40 21.13
C VAL A 225 3.08 -7.67 20.90
N ASN A 226 1.85 -7.73 21.42
CA ASN A 226 0.95 -8.86 21.20
C ASN A 226 0.58 -8.97 19.71
N THR A 227 0.24 -7.85 19.06
CA THR A 227 -0.12 -7.86 17.63
C THR A 227 1.03 -8.34 16.74
N LEU A 228 2.26 -7.84 16.94
CA LEU A 228 3.44 -8.31 16.22
C LEU A 228 3.69 -9.80 16.45
N GLU A 229 3.55 -10.28 17.69
CA GLU A 229 3.71 -11.70 17.98
C GLU A 229 2.66 -12.57 17.27
N GLN A 230 1.40 -12.17 17.32
CA GLN A 230 0.31 -12.99 16.76
C GLN A 230 0.36 -13.01 15.23
N MET A 231 0.72 -11.90 14.57
CA MET A 231 0.97 -11.89 13.13
C MET A 231 2.13 -12.82 12.75
N ALA A 232 3.23 -12.80 13.50
CA ALA A 232 4.37 -13.69 13.26
C ALA A 232 4.03 -15.18 13.45
N ARG A 233 3.03 -15.49 14.29
CA ARG A 233 2.54 -16.86 14.52
C ARG A 233 1.49 -17.29 13.51
N GLY A 234 0.77 -16.35 12.92
CA GLY A 234 -0.28 -16.61 11.94
C GLY A 234 0.26 -17.11 10.60
N GLY A 235 -0.66 -17.57 9.74
CA GLY A 235 -0.36 -17.90 8.35
C GLY A 235 -0.27 -16.66 7.44
N ILE A 236 -0.60 -15.46 7.93
CA ILE A 236 -0.27 -14.19 7.26
C ILE A 236 1.24 -14.03 7.05
N TYR A 237 2.04 -14.54 7.99
CA TYR A 237 3.48 -14.66 7.85
C TYR A 237 3.81 -16.00 7.19
N ASP A 238 4.53 -15.98 6.08
CA ASP A 238 4.95 -17.21 5.41
C ASP A 238 6.03 -17.91 6.24
N GLN A 239 5.58 -18.89 7.02
CA GLN A 239 6.41 -19.66 7.95
C GLN A 239 7.57 -20.41 7.28
N ILE A 240 7.55 -20.58 5.96
CA ILE A 240 8.56 -21.32 5.20
C ILE A 240 9.54 -20.38 4.49
N GLY A 241 9.04 -19.33 3.85
CA GLY A 241 9.83 -18.43 3.02
C GLY A 241 10.07 -17.04 3.59
N GLY A 242 9.43 -16.68 4.70
CA GLY A 242 9.40 -15.32 5.20
C GLY A 242 8.56 -14.38 4.34
N GLY A 243 8.47 -13.13 4.81
CA GLY A 243 7.58 -12.14 4.25
C GLY A 243 6.11 -12.36 4.63
N PHE A 244 5.33 -11.31 4.47
CA PHE A 244 3.93 -11.24 4.84
C PHE A 244 3.04 -11.15 3.61
N CYS A 245 1.94 -11.88 3.68
CA CYS A 245 0.79 -11.67 2.83
C CYS A 245 0.06 -10.37 3.25
N ARG A 246 -0.69 -9.76 2.33
CA ARG A 246 -1.26 -8.42 2.55
C ARG A 246 -2.18 -8.30 3.76
N TYR A 247 -3.11 -9.25 3.91
CA TYR A 247 -4.06 -9.25 5.03
C TYR A 247 -4.59 -10.65 5.32
N SER A 248 -5.16 -10.82 6.51
CA SER A 248 -5.84 -12.04 6.94
C SER A 248 -7.35 -11.94 6.74
N THR A 249 -7.96 -12.97 6.19
CA THR A 249 -9.42 -13.11 6.05
C THR A 249 -10.11 -13.44 7.37
N ASP A 250 -9.36 -13.92 8.36
CA ASP A 250 -9.86 -14.24 9.69
C ASP A 250 -9.21 -13.39 10.80
N GLU A 251 -9.79 -13.50 12.01
CA GLU A 251 -9.36 -12.78 13.21
C GLU A 251 -8.03 -13.29 13.80
N GLN A 252 -7.61 -14.52 13.47
CA GLN A 252 -6.49 -15.22 14.12
C GLN A 252 -5.16 -14.99 13.40
N TRP A 253 -5.20 -14.30 12.25
CA TRP A 253 -4.10 -14.18 11.31
C TRP A 253 -3.76 -15.48 10.58
N LEU A 254 -4.69 -16.45 10.54
CA LEU A 254 -4.42 -17.79 10.01
C LEU A 254 -4.49 -17.83 8.48
N VAL A 255 -5.61 -17.42 7.88
CA VAL A 255 -5.86 -17.55 6.44
C VAL A 255 -5.61 -16.21 5.73
N PRO A 256 -4.50 -16.05 5.00
CA PRO A 256 -4.22 -14.83 4.25
C PRO A 256 -5.01 -14.75 2.94
N HIS A 257 -5.06 -13.54 2.36
CA HIS A 257 -4.98 -13.43 0.90
C HIS A 257 -3.51 -13.46 0.50
N PHE A 258 -3.13 -14.48 -0.29
CA PHE A 258 -1.73 -14.90 -0.47
C PHE A 258 -0.84 -13.94 -1.27
N GLU A 259 -1.38 -12.80 -1.74
CA GLU A 259 -0.59 -11.76 -2.40
C GLU A 259 0.40 -11.13 -1.43
N LYS A 260 1.62 -10.87 -1.90
CA LYS A 260 2.66 -10.19 -1.12
C LYS A 260 3.10 -8.92 -1.81
N MET A 261 2.86 -7.79 -1.16
CA MET A 261 3.18 -6.46 -1.69
C MET A 261 4.51 -5.95 -1.11
N LEU A 262 5.26 -5.20 -1.92
CA LEU A 262 6.52 -4.59 -1.51
C LEU A 262 6.32 -3.63 -0.33
N TYR A 263 5.34 -2.73 -0.42
CA TYR A 263 5.10 -1.71 0.60
C TYR A 263 4.71 -2.30 1.95
N ASP A 264 3.87 -3.36 1.98
CA ASP A 264 3.48 -4.05 3.21
C ASP A 264 4.70 -4.67 3.89
N ASN A 265 5.51 -5.40 3.12
CA ASN A 265 6.70 -6.07 3.63
C ASN A 265 7.79 -5.09 4.05
N ALA A 266 7.98 -3.97 3.34
CA ALA A 266 8.91 -2.92 3.72
C ALA A 266 8.51 -2.28 5.06
N MET A 267 7.24 -1.90 5.21
CA MET A 267 6.76 -1.27 6.44
C MET A 267 6.71 -2.26 7.63
N LEU A 268 6.44 -3.54 7.38
CA LEU A 268 6.53 -4.59 8.40
C LEU A 268 7.98 -4.87 8.79
N LEU A 269 8.92 -4.94 7.85
CA LEU A 269 10.35 -5.02 8.14
C LEU A 269 10.77 -3.90 9.10
N TRP A 270 10.39 -2.65 8.79
CA TRP A 270 10.65 -1.51 9.65
C TRP A 270 10.02 -1.68 11.05
N ALA A 271 8.74 -2.05 11.12
CA ALA A 271 8.03 -2.23 12.39
C ALA A 271 8.62 -3.35 13.27
N TYR A 272 9.01 -4.49 12.70
CA TYR A 272 9.67 -5.58 13.45
C TYR A 272 11.10 -5.23 13.86
N ALA A 273 11.86 -4.48 13.03
CA ALA A 273 13.16 -3.98 13.41
C ALA A 273 13.06 -3.00 14.61
N GLU A 274 12.11 -2.06 14.56
CA GLU A 274 11.81 -1.16 15.68
C GLU A 274 11.31 -1.93 16.92
N GLY A 275 10.46 -2.93 16.73
CA GLY A 275 10.02 -3.85 17.78
C GLY A 275 11.20 -4.56 18.45
N TRP A 276 12.16 -5.06 17.67
CA TRP A 276 13.40 -5.64 18.20
C TRP A 276 14.22 -4.61 18.98
N ARG A 277 14.45 -3.41 18.41
CA ARG A 277 15.21 -2.34 19.06
C ARG A 277 14.67 -2.02 20.45
N GLN A 278 13.35 -1.96 20.56
CA GLN A 278 12.63 -1.53 21.75
C GLN A 278 12.40 -2.64 22.78
N THR A 279 12.21 -3.90 22.35
CA THR A 279 11.81 -5.00 23.24
C THR A 279 12.88 -6.08 23.41
N ARG A 280 13.86 -6.15 22.49
CA ARG A 280 14.88 -7.20 22.42
C ARG A 280 14.32 -8.63 22.39
N ARG A 281 13.10 -8.82 21.86
CA ARG A 281 12.48 -10.14 21.68
C ARG A 281 13.07 -10.86 20.46
N PRO A 282 13.71 -12.05 20.62
CA PRO A 282 14.35 -12.75 19.50
C PRO A 282 13.45 -13.06 18.31
N LEU A 283 12.15 -13.28 18.57
CA LEU A 283 11.13 -13.46 17.52
C LEU A 283 11.10 -12.27 16.55
N PHE A 284 11.12 -11.04 17.06
CA PHE A 284 11.04 -9.84 16.21
C PHE A 284 12.30 -9.65 15.37
N GLN A 285 13.47 -9.97 15.92
CA GLN A 285 14.71 -10.00 15.15
C GLN A 285 14.64 -11.04 14.01
N ALA A 286 14.17 -12.25 14.30
CA ALA A 286 14.06 -13.32 13.31
C ALA A 286 13.10 -12.92 12.18
N VAL A 287 11.91 -12.44 12.52
CA VAL A 287 10.90 -12.01 11.53
C VAL A 287 11.41 -10.84 10.69
N ALA A 288 12.10 -9.86 11.28
CA ALA A 288 12.70 -8.77 10.52
C ALA A 288 13.76 -9.30 9.53
N GLN A 289 14.66 -10.19 9.97
CA GLN A 289 15.67 -10.78 9.09
C GLN A 289 15.03 -11.57 7.94
N GLU A 290 14.09 -12.46 8.25
CA GLU A 290 13.43 -13.31 7.27
C GLU A 290 12.56 -12.50 6.29
N THR A 291 11.98 -11.37 6.73
CA THR A 291 11.27 -10.44 5.84
C THR A 291 12.23 -9.69 4.91
N ALA A 292 13.38 -9.23 5.42
CA ALA A 292 14.42 -8.63 4.57
C ALA A 292 14.95 -9.66 3.54
N ASP A 293 15.22 -10.89 3.98
CA ASP A 293 15.69 -11.96 3.11
C ASP A 293 14.65 -12.34 2.04
N TYR A 294 13.35 -12.28 2.36
CA TYR A 294 12.27 -12.40 1.37
C TYR A 294 12.32 -11.29 0.32
N LEU A 295 12.44 -10.02 0.72
CA LEU A 295 12.52 -8.89 -0.22
C LEU A 295 13.69 -9.06 -1.19
N LEU A 296 14.88 -9.41 -0.66
CA LEU A 296 16.10 -9.58 -1.45
C LEU A 296 16.06 -10.78 -2.40
N ARG A 297 15.34 -11.84 -2.02
CA ARG A 297 15.25 -13.08 -2.79
C ARG A 297 14.17 -13.05 -3.86
N GLU A 298 12.99 -12.53 -3.52
CA GLU A 298 11.79 -12.67 -4.36
C GLU A 298 11.51 -11.39 -5.17
N LEU A 299 11.69 -10.20 -4.56
CA LEU A 299 11.27 -8.93 -5.15
C LEU A 299 12.43 -8.08 -5.70
N ARG A 300 13.68 -8.33 -5.31
CA ARG A 300 14.83 -7.61 -5.87
C ARG A 300 15.04 -7.94 -7.34
N GLY A 301 14.98 -6.93 -8.19
CA GLY A 301 15.35 -6.98 -9.59
C GLY A 301 16.87 -7.00 -9.80
N PRO A 302 17.36 -7.45 -10.97
CA PRO A 302 18.79 -7.65 -11.23
C PRO A 302 19.61 -6.35 -11.23
N GLN A 303 18.96 -5.19 -11.41
CA GLN A 303 19.59 -3.87 -11.43
C GLN A 303 19.59 -3.17 -10.07
N GLY A 304 18.96 -3.75 -9.04
CA GLY A 304 18.92 -3.19 -7.69
C GLY A 304 17.56 -2.69 -7.23
N GLY A 305 16.70 -2.25 -8.14
CA GLY A 305 15.31 -1.89 -7.82
C GLY A 305 14.48 -3.09 -7.38
N PHE A 306 13.36 -2.83 -6.72
CA PHE A 306 12.43 -3.82 -6.18
C PHE A 306 11.11 -3.79 -6.95
N TYR A 307 10.64 -4.98 -7.31
CA TYR A 307 9.37 -5.23 -7.95
C TYR A 307 8.20 -5.06 -6.97
N CYS A 308 7.05 -4.65 -7.51
CA CYS A 308 5.89 -4.19 -6.76
C CYS A 308 5.23 -5.28 -5.90
N SER A 309 5.11 -6.49 -6.45
CA SER A 309 4.35 -7.56 -5.79
C SER A 309 4.70 -8.95 -6.32
N GLN A 310 4.27 -9.96 -5.56
CA GLN A 310 4.22 -11.37 -5.95
C GLN A 310 2.77 -11.86 -5.86
N ASP A 311 2.32 -12.56 -6.91
CA ASP A 311 0.95 -13.02 -7.09
C ASP A 311 0.51 -14.03 -6.01
N ALA A 312 -0.80 -14.13 -5.77
CA ALA A 312 -1.42 -15.12 -4.91
C ALA A 312 -1.58 -16.49 -5.61
N ASP A 313 -1.72 -16.48 -6.93
CA ASP A 313 -2.02 -17.67 -7.73
C ASP A 313 -0.76 -18.38 -8.24
N SER A 314 -0.72 -19.70 -8.07
CA SER A 314 0.28 -20.58 -8.68
C SER A 314 -0.46 -21.57 -9.57
N GLU A 315 -0.15 -21.56 -10.87
CA GLU A 315 -0.83 -22.39 -11.88
C GLU A 315 -2.37 -22.22 -11.88
N GLY A 316 -2.84 -21.00 -11.56
CA GLY A 316 -4.27 -20.66 -11.50
C GLY A 316 -4.99 -21.10 -10.22
N VAL A 317 -4.24 -21.48 -9.18
CA VAL A 317 -4.78 -21.86 -7.87
C VAL A 317 -4.26 -20.90 -6.80
N GLU A 318 -5.18 -20.16 -6.18
CA GLU A 318 -4.88 -19.25 -5.06
C GLU A 318 -4.26 -20.03 -3.90
N GLY A 319 -3.09 -19.57 -3.43
CA GLY A 319 -2.38 -20.19 -2.32
C GLY A 319 -1.68 -21.51 -2.67
N GLY A 320 -1.80 -22.02 -3.91
CA GLY A 320 -1.25 -23.32 -4.33
C GLY A 320 0.27 -23.46 -4.07
N TYR A 321 1.00 -22.36 -4.16
CA TYR A 321 2.42 -22.30 -3.84
C TYR A 321 2.70 -22.55 -2.34
N TYR A 322 1.85 -22.02 -1.45
CA TYR A 322 2.07 -21.93 -0.01
C TYR A 322 1.48 -23.08 0.80
N LEU A 323 0.47 -23.78 0.26
CA LEU A 323 -0.30 -24.79 0.99
C LEU A 323 0.40 -26.16 1.01
N TYR A 324 0.19 -26.91 2.09
CA TYR A 324 0.75 -28.24 2.29
C TYR A 324 -0.25 -29.25 2.86
N THR A 325 -0.12 -30.49 2.43
CA THR A 325 -0.64 -31.69 3.09
C THR A 325 0.48 -32.38 3.88
N PRO A 326 0.16 -33.17 4.92
CA PRO A 326 1.17 -33.96 5.62
C PRO A 326 1.93 -34.92 4.68
N ALA A 327 1.25 -35.48 3.67
CA ALA A 327 1.88 -36.34 2.66
C ALA A 327 2.93 -35.59 1.82
N GLU A 328 2.63 -34.37 1.35
CA GLU A 328 3.59 -33.52 0.63
C GLU A 328 4.82 -33.19 1.50
N VAL A 329 4.62 -32.93 2.80
CA VAL A 329 5.71 -32.66 3.74
C VAL A 329 6.59 -33.90 3.95
N ARG A 330 6.00 -35.06 4.25
CA ARG A 330 6.72 -36.33 4.46
C ARG A 330 7.45 -36.81 3.20
N ALA A 331 6.92 -36.51 2.02
CA ALA A 331 7.61 -36.83 0.76
C ALA A 331 8.94 -36.08 0.61
N VAL A 332 9.08 -34.89 1.19
CA VAL A 332 10.30 -34.07 1.13
C VAL A 332 11.24 -34.37 2.30
N LEU A 333 10.69 -34.46 3.51
CA LEU A 333 11.47 -34.55 4.74
C LEU A 333 11.70 -35.98 5.25
N GLY A 334 10.97 -36.96 4.72
CA GLY A 334 10.86 -38.29 5.31
C GLY A 334 9.80 -38.36 6.42
N ASP A 335 9.47 -39.56 6.88
CA ASP A 335 8.33 -39.76 7.78
C ASP A 335 8.51 -39.14 9.17
N GLU A 336 9.68 -39.34 9.80
CA GLU A 336 9.94 -38.86 11.17
C GLU A 336 10.12 -37.34 11.23
N ASP A 337 11.02 -36.81 10.41
CA ASP A 337 11.26 -35.37 10.27
C ASP A 337 10.00 -34.65 9.75
N GLY A 338 9.28 -35.27 8.81
CA GLY A 338 8.03 -34.73 8.28
C GLY A 338 6.91 -34.69 9.31
N GLN A 339 6.77 -35.71 10.17
CA GLN A 339 5.80 -35.68 11.27
C GLN A 339 6.15 -34.58 12.28
N THR A 340 7.43 -34.47 12.66
CA THR A 340 7.93 -33.41 13.56
C THR A 340 7.61 -32.02 13.00
N PHE A 341 7.84 -31.82 11.69
CA PHE A 341 7.51 -30.58 11.01
C PHE A 341 6.00 -30.29 11.00
N CYS A 342 5.18 -31.31 10.72
CA CYS A 342 3.73 -31.16 10.71
C CYS A 342 3.18 -30.75 12.08
N ASP A 343 3.66 -31.38 13.16
CA ASP A 343 3.27 -31.05 14.52
C ASP A 343 3.71 -29.63 14.91
N TRP A 344 4.89 -29.20 14.43
CA TRP A 344 5.42 -27.87 14.71
C TRP A 344 4.59 -26.74 14.06
N PHE A 345 4.11 -26.95 12.83
CA PHE A 345 3.42 -25.94 12.02
C PHE A 345 1.91 -26.17 11.85
N ASP A 346 1.30 -27.03 12.67
CA ASP A 346 -0.13 -27.37 12.65
C ASP A 346 -0.63 -27.83 11.26
N ILE A 347 0.16 -28.70 10.61
CA ILE A 347 -0.18 -29.30 9.31
C ILE A 347 -0.86 -30.65 9.58
N THR A 348 -2.17 -30.73 9.31
CA THR A 348 -3.00 -31.90 9.63
C THR A 348 -3.64 -32.50 8.39
N GLU A 349 -4.12 -33.75 8.50
CA GLU A 349 -4.86 -34.41 7.41
C GLU A 349 -6.21 -33.72 7.12
N ALA A 350 -6.79 -33.01 8.10
CA ALA A 350 -8.05 -32.28 7.92
C ALA A 350 -7.88 -30.99 7.10
N GLY A 351 -6.67 -30.40 7.12
CA GLY A 351 -6.43 -29.08 6.58
C GLY A 351 -6.96 -27.96 7.47
N ASN A 352 -6.54 -26.74 7.19
CA ASN A 352 -7.08 -25.50 7.75
C ASN A 352 -7.53 -24.51 6.66
N PHE A 353 -7.32 -24.83 5.38
CA PHE A 353 -7.77 -24.07 4.22
C PHE A 353 -7.97 -24.99 3.00
N GLN A 354 -9.19 -25.08 2.49
CA GLN A 354 -9.54 -25.85 1.28
C GLN A 354 -8.97 -27.30 1.25
N GLY A 355 -8.96 -27.99 2.39
CA GLY A 355 -8.44 -29.36 2.51
C GLY A 355 -6.91 -29.48 2.52
N LYS A 356 -6.18 -28.36 2.49
CA LYS A 356 -4.74 -28.26 2.74
C LYS A 356 -4.48 -27.38 3.96
N ASN A 357 -3.22 -27.18 4.32
CA ASN A 357 -2.82 -26.38 5.47
C ASN A 357 -2.00 -25.17 5.02
N VAL A 358 -2.36 -24.01 5.56
CA VAL A 358 -1.49 -22.86 5.74
C VAL A 358 -0.63 -23.16 6.99
N PRO A 359 0.69 -23.35 6.83
CA PRO A 359 1.59 -23.56 7.97
C PRO A 359 1.50 -22.37 8.96
N ASN A 360 1.39 -22.64 10.26
CA ASN A 360 1.25 -21.61 11.29
C ASN A 360 1.79 -22.09 12.64
N LEU A 361 2.01 -21.15 13.57
CA LEU A 361 2.49 -21.41 14.93
C LEU A 361 1.44 -21.05 16.00
N LEU A 362 0.16 -20.90 15.64
CA LEU A 362 -0.87 -20.43 16.57
C LEU A 362 -1.07 -21.40 17.74
N LYS A 363 -0.93 -22.72 17.50
CA LYS A 363 -1.05 -23.77 18.52
C LYS A 363 0.28 -24.22 19.12
N ASN A 364 1.41 -23.74 18.61
CA ASN A 364 2.73 -24.19 19.03
C ASN A 364 3.19 -23.39 20.26
N PRO A 365 3.34 -23.98 21.46
CA PRO A 365 3.79 -23.25 22.66
C PRO A 365 5.30 -22.89 22.62
N GLN A 366 6.06 -23.47 21.70
CA GLN A 366 7.51 -23.27 21.53
C GLN A 366 7.84 -22.26 20.42
N PHE A 367 6.86 -21.54 19.85
CA PHE A 367 7.05 -20.59 18.74
C PHE A 367 8.16 -19.55 18.96
N GLY A 368 8.46 -19.18 20.21
CA GLY A 368 9.50 -18.21 20.56
C GLY A 368 10.90 -18.80 20.71
N GLN A 369 11.07 -20.12 20.60
CA GLN A 369 12.34 -20.81 20.74
C GLN A 369 12.93 -21.07 19.34
N ARG A 370 14.23 -20.80 19.16
CA ARG A 370 14.94 -21.25 17.95
C ARG A 370 15.27 -22.73 18.09
N ASP A 371 14.89 -23.50 17.09
CA ASP A 371 15.19 -24.92 16.98
C ASP A 371 15.94 -25.19 15.68
N GLY A 372 17.23 -25.55 15.80
CA GLY A 372 18.09 -25.77 14.64
C GLY A 372 17.66 -26.95 13.75
N THR A 373 16.90 -27.91 14.31
CA THR A 373 16.31 -29.00 13.52
C THR A 373 15.18 -28.44 12.67
N ILE A 374 14.26 -27.69 13.28
CA ILE A 374 13.14 -27.08 12.56
C ILE A 374 13.64 -26.11 11.49
N ASP A 375 14.66 -25.29 11.79
CA ASP A 375 15.26 -24.38 10.81
C ASP A 375 15.82 -25.14 9.59
N ARG A 376 16.50 -26.26 9.82
CA ARG A 376 17.00 -27.13 8.73
C ARG A 376 15.86 -27.71 7.90
N LEU A 377 14.81 -28.21 8.54
CA LEU A 377 13.65 -28.80 7.85
C LEU A 377 12.86 -27.76 7.05
N ARG A 378 12.70 -26.55 7.61
CA ARG A 378 12.11 -25.40 6.95
C ARG A 378 12.87 -25.05 5.67
N GLU A 379 14.19 -25.00 5.72
CA GLU A 379 15.02 -24.70 4.56
C GLU A 379 14.90 -25.80 3.47
N GLN A 380 14.86 -27.08 3.85
CA GLN A 380 14.64 -28.18 2.91
C GLN A 380 13.28 -28.05 2.20
N LEU A 381 12.21 -27.76 2.94
CA LEU A 381 10.89 -27.50 2.36
C LEU A 381 10.86 -26.26 1.49
N ARG A 382 11.56 -25.18 1.86
CA ARG A 382 11.66 -23.95 1.07
C ARG A 382 12.32 -24.21 -0.28
N VAL A 383 13.44 -24.95 -0.30
CA VAL A 383 14.12 -25.37 -1.53
C VAL A 383 13.20 -26.26 -2.38
N SER A 384 12.51 -27.23 -1.78
CA SER A 384 11.53 -28.03 -2.50
C SER A 384 10.38 -27.18 -3.06
N ARG A 385 9.92 -26.16 -2.34
CA ARG A 385 8.84 -25.27 -2.75
C ARG A 385 9.20 -24.44 -3.98
N SER A 386 10.46 -24.02 -4.11
CA SER A 386 10.91 -23.27 -5.30
C SER A 386 10.84 -24.06 -6.62
N GLY A 387 10.63 -25.38 -6.56
CA GLY A 387 10.37 -26.22 -7.74
C GLY A 387 8.89 -26.32 -8.13
N ARG A 388 7.96 -25.73 -7.37
CA ARG A 388 6.53 -25.63 -7.73
C ARG A 388 6.34 -24.58 -8.84
N GLY A 389 5.13 -24.53 -9.41
CA GLY A 389 4.76 -23.46 -10.35
C GLY A 389 5.08 -22.08 -9.77
N PRO A 390 5.97 -21.29 -10.40
CA PRO A 390 6.46 -20.06 -9.81
C PRO A 390 5.34 -19.02 -9.75
N LEU A 391 5.36 -18.21 -8.70
CA LEU A 391 4.48 -17.04 -8.60
C LEU A 391 4.96 -15.96 -9.56
N SER A 392 4.02 -15.38 -10.29
CA SER A 392 4.30 -14.24 -11.16
C SER A 392 4.59 -13.00 -10.30
N ARG A 393 5.38 -12.06 -10.84
CA ARG A 393 5.73 -10.81 -10.16
C ARG A 393 5.28 -9.63 -11.01
N ASP A 394 4.77 -8.59 -10.37
CA ASP A 394 4.62 -7.30 -11.04
C ASP A 394 5.97 -6.59 -11.05
N GLU A 395 6.67 -6.69 -12.18
CA GLU A 395 8.04 -6.17 -12.33
C GLU A 395 8.10 -4.64 -12.52
N LYS A 396 6.98 -3.93 -12.35
CA LYS A 396 6.97 -2.48 -12.19
C LYS A 396 7.77 -2.08 -10.95
N VAL A 397 8.44 -0.95 -11.03
CA VAL A 397 9.17 -0.33 -9.93
C VAL A 397 8.53 1.01 -9.63
N VAL A 398 7.95 1.18 -8.44
CA VAL A 398 7.31 2.42 -7.97
C VAL A 398 8.24 3.14 -6.98
N THR A 399 8.43 4.45 -7.14
CA THR A 399 9.37 5.27 -6.35
C THR A 399 9.07 5.19 -4.87
N SER A 400 7.85 5.54 -4.44
CA SER A 400 7.47 5.51 -3.04
C SER A 400 7.67 4.12 -2.41
N TRP A 401 7.30 3.04 -3.10
CA TRP A 401 7.42 1.66 -2.57
C TRP A 401 8.87 1.18 -2.48
N ASN A 402 9.70 1.58 -3.44
CA ASN A 402 11.13 1.30 -3.40
C ASN A 402 11.83 2.10 -2.31
N ALA A 403 11.48 3.38 -2.15
CA ALA A 403 11.97 4.20 -1.07
C ALA A 403 11.58 3.62 0.30
N MET A 404 10.36 3.08 0.46
CA MET A 404 9.97 2.33 1.66
C MET A 404 10.90 1.14 1.90
N ALA A 405 11.17 0.32 0.88
CA ALA A 405 12.05 -0.84 0.99
C ALA A 405 13.50 -0.44 1.32
N ILE A 406 14.03 0.58 0.67
CA ILE A 406 15.38 1.13 0.90
C ILE A 406 15.51 1.65 2.32
N GLY A 407 14.58 2.50 2.78
CA GLY A 407 14.60 3.04 4.13
C GLY A 407 14.41 1.96 5.20
N ALA A 408 13.56 0.97 4.95
CA ALA A 408 13.37 -0.17 5.85
C ALA A 408 14.62 -1.07 5.91
N LEU A 409 15.28 -1.34 4.79
CA LEU A 409 16.54 -2.11 4.73
C LEU A 409 17.69 -1.35 5.37
N ALA A 410 17.79 -0.03 5.18
CA ALA A 410 18.79 0.81 5.84
C ALA A 410 18.59 0.83 7.36
N ALA A 411 17.34 1.00 7.81
CA ALA A 411 16.98 0.94 9.22
C ALA A 411 17.26 -0.45 9.82
N ALA A 412 16.85 -1.52 9.15
CA ALA A 412 17.09 -2.89 9.58
C ALA A 412 18.58 -3.24 9.60
N GLY A 413 19.34 -2.86 8.57
CA GLY A 413 20.79 -3.05 8.53
C GLY A 413 21.50 -2.39 9.71
N ARG A 414 21.10 -1.18 10.08
CA ARG A 414 21.61 -0.46 11.26
C ARG A 414 21.15 -1.09 12.59
N ILE A 415 19.87 -1.41 12.73
CA ILE A 415 19.26 -1.89 13.99
C ILE A 415 19.65 -3.33 14.32
N LEU A 416 19.77 -4.18 13.29
CA LEU A 416 20.09 -5.60 13.39
C LEU A 416 21.58 -5.89 13.22
N GLU A 417 22.39 -4.86 12.93
CA GLU A 417 23.82 -4.94 12.65
C GLU A 417 24.15 -5.87 11.47
N ARG A 418 23.41 -5.70 10.36
CA ARG A 418 23.49 -6.51 9.13
C ARG A 418 23.95 -5.64 7.95
N PRO A 419 25.27 -5.51 7.71
CA PRO A 419 25.80 -4.64 6.66
C PRO A 419 25.35 -5.05 5.24
N GLU A 420 24.98 -6.30 5.02
CA GLU A 420 24.43 -6.77 3.75
C GLU A 420 23.09 -6.11 3.40
N TYR A 421 22.23 -5.84 4.38
CA TYR A 421 20.95 -5.14 4.13
C TYR A 421 21.20 -3.68 3.78
N LEU A 422 22.18 -3.05 4.44
CA LEU A 422 22.59 -1.69 4.11
C LEU A 422 23.18 -1.59 2.70
N ALA A 423 24.00 -2.56 2.28
CA ALA A 423 24.56 -2.60 0.94
C ALA A 423 23.47 -2.69 -0.15
N GLU A 424 22.44 -3.51 0.09
CA GLU A 424 21.31 -3.62 -0.84
C GLU A 424 20.41 -2.37 -0.81
N ALA A 425 20.26 -1.69 0.33
CA ALA A 425 19.60 -0.39 0.41
C ALA A 425 20.33 0.67 -0.43
N VAL A 426 21.67 0.74 -0.34
CA VAL A 426 22.50 1.65 -1.15
C VAL A 426 22.36 1.34 -2.64
N ARG A 427 22.38 0.06 -3.03
CA ARG A 427 22.17 -0.34 -4.42
C ARG A 427 20.77 0.04 -4.92
N GLY A 428 19.74 -0.12 -4.09
CA GLY A 428 18.38 0.32 -4.42
C GLY A 428 18.29 1.83 -4.64
N GLN A 429 18.99 2.61 -3.81
CA GLN A 429 19.08 4.07 -3.97
C GLN A 429 19.77 4.46 -5.28
N GLU A 430 20.89 3.80 -5.63
CA GLU A 430 21.58 4.02 -6.90
C GLU A 430 20.68 3.70 -8.11
N PHE A 431 19.80 2.69 -7.98
CA PHE A 431 18.79 2.40 -8.99
C PHE A 431 17.79 3.55 -9.12
N LEU A 432 17.24 4.06 -8.02
CA LEU A 432 16.28 5.19 -8.05
C LEU A 432 16.89 6.43 -8.69
N ASP A 433 18.11 6.81 -8.27
CA ASP A 433 18.83 7.97 -8.81
C ASP A 433 19.08 7.87 -10.33
N THR A 434 19.17 6.64 -10.86
CA THR A 434 19.46 6.38 -12.27
C THR A 434 18.20 6.21 -13.12
N HIS A 435 17.18 5.55 -12.57
CA HIS A 435 16.05 5.04 -13.33
C HIS A 435 14.71 5.68 -12.99
N LEU A 436 14.54 6.27 -11.80
CA LEU A 436 13.29 6.94 -11.42
C LEU A 436 13.45 8.46 -11.32
N VAL A 437 14.29 9.00 -12.19
CA VAL A 437 14.50 10.43 -12.39
C VAL A 437 14.36 10.76 -13.87
N ASP A 438 13.62 11.81 -14.20
CA ASP A 438 13.44 12.29 -15.57
C ASP A 438 14.70 13.04 -16.09
N PRO A 439 14.78 13.39 -17.39
CA PRO A 439 15.91 14.15 -17.94
C PRO A 439 16.12 15.55 -17.33
N HIS A 440 15.14 16.07 -16.58
CA HIS A 440 15.20 17.35 -15.89
C HIS A 440 15.61 17.22 -14.41
N GLY A 441 15.81 15.99 -13.91
CA GLY A 441 16.21 15.72 -12.53
C GLY A 441 15.05 15.54 -11.55
N GLN A 442 13.80 15.47 -12.03
CA GLN A 442 12.60 15.29 -11.22
C GLN A 442 12.27 13.80 -11.02
N LEU A 443 11.67 13.45 -9.88
CA LEU A 443 11.22 12.08 -9.65
C LEU A 443 10.07 11.72 -10.59
N VAL A 444 10.11 10.50 -11.13
CA VAL A 444 8.95 9.87 -11.77
C VAL A 444 8.29 8.91 -10.79
N HIS A 445 7.00 8.64 -10.95
CA HIS A 445 6.26 7.77 -10.04
C HIS A 445 6.67 6.29 -10.19
N SER A 446 6.89 5.84 -11.42
CA SER A 446 7.12 4.43 -11.72
C SER A 446 8.00 4.25 -12.96
N CYS A 447 8.57 3.06 -13.11
CA CYS A 447 9.07 2.56 -14.38
C CYS A 447 8.82 1.07 -14.56
N ARG A 448 8.90 0.61 -15.81
CA ARG A 448 8.98 -0.81 -16.16
C ARG A 448 10.01 -1.00 -17.26
N GLY A 449 11.15 -1.60 -16.90
CA GLY A 449 12.32 -1.62 -17.78
C GLY A 449 12.80 -0.20 -18.06
N GLU A 450 12.96 0.16 -19.33
CA GLU A 450 13.39 1.52 -19.73
C GLU A 450 12.22 2.51 -19.86
N ARG A 451 10.97 2.06 -19.67
CA ARG A 451 9.80 2.91 -19.85
C ARG A 451 9.43 3.59 -18.53
N MET A 452 9.49 4.92 -18.54
CA MET A 452 9.01 5.76 -17.45
C MET A 452 7.48 5.84 -17.43
N GLY A 453 6.93 5.93 -16.22
CA GLY A 453 5.53 6.24 -15.95
C GLY A 453 5.29 7.74 -15.87
N TYR A 454 4.41 8.13 -14.95
CA TYR A 454 3.95 9.51 -14.76
C TYR A 454 4.87 10.31 -13.83
N ASP A 455 4.61 11.62 -13.73
CA ASP A 455 5.32 12.51 -12.80
C ASP A 455 5.21 12.02 -11.35
N GLY A 456 6.26 12.21 -10.56
CA GLY A 456 6.26 11.86 -9.15
C GLY A 456 5.21 12.62 -8.34
N LEU A 457 4.60 11.92 -7.40
CA LEU A 457 3.58 12.42 -6.48
C LEU A 457 4.19 12.82 -5.14
N LEU A 458 3.41 13.47 -4.27
CA LEU A 458 3.84 13.84 -2.92
C LEU A 458 4.49 12.67 -2.16
N GLU A 459 3.89 11.49 -2.24
CA GLU A 459 4.40 10.31 -1.55
C GLU A 459 5.79 9.87 -2.05
N ASP A 460 6.06 9.98 -3.35
CA ASP A 460 7.36 9.62 -3.92
C ASP A 460 8.45 10.48 -3.32
N TYR A 461 8.21 11.79 -3.23
CA TYR A 461 9.11 12.75 -2.61
C TYR A 461 9.28 12.53 -1.09
N ALA A 462 8.17 12.29 -0.39
CA ALA A 462 8.18 12.12 1.07
C ALA A 462 8.87 10.82 1.50
N TYR A 463 8.59 9.70 0.83
CA TYR A 463 9.23 8.42 1.12
C TYR A 463 10.70 8.39 0.69
N GLU A 464 11.03 8.97 -0.46
CA GLU A 464 12.42 9.10 -0.90
C GLU A 464 13.24 9.95 0.07
N GLY A 465 12.68 11.09 0.51
CA GLY A 465 13.28 11.90 1.56
C GLY A 465 13.52 11.11 2.85
N TRP A 466 12.59 10.25 3.25
CA TRP A 466 12.75 9.38 4.41
C TRP A 466 13.82 8.30 4.21
N ALA A 467 13.87 7.65 3.05
CA ALA A 467 14.86 6.64 2.71
C ALA A 467 16.28 7.20 2.76
N LEU A 468 16.48 8.38 2.17
CA LEU A 468 17.74 9.11 2.21
C LEU A 468 18.16 9.49 3.64
N LEU A 469 17.20 9.88 4.49
CA LEU A 469 17.50 10.14 5.91
C LEU A 469 17.88 8.86 6.67
N GLU A 470 17.25 7.72 6.40
CA GLU A 470 17.68 6.44 7.00
C GLU A 470 19.05 5.97 6.48
N LEU A 471 19.36 6.18 5.19
CA LEU A 471 20.70 5.94 4.64
C LEU A 471 21.74 6.86 5.27
N PHE A 472 21.43 8.15 5.47
CA PHE A 472 22.31 9.06 6.20
C PHE A 472 22.58 8.56 7.62
N ARG A 473 21.55 8.13 8.36
CA ARG A 473 21.71 7.57 9.71
C ARG A 473 22.53 6.28 9.74
N ALA A 474 22.43 5.45 8.70
CA ALA A 474 23.13 4.17 8.64
C ALA A 474 24.58 4.29 8.15
N THR A 475 24.87 5.26 7.28
CA THR A 475 26.19 5.39 6.62
C THR A 475 27.03 6.57 7.12
N GLY A 476 26.38 7.62 7.66
CA GLY A 476 27.01 8.91 7.95
C GLY A 476 27.35 9.73 6.71
N GLU A 477 26.97 9.31 5.50
CA GLU A 477 27.30 10.01 4.26
C GLU A 477 26.40 11.23 4.04
N GLU A 478 26.97 12.42 4.14
CA GLU A 478 26.27 13.71 4.04
C GLU A 478 25.54 13.90 2.69
N ARG A 479 25.94 13.19 1.64
CA ARG A 479 25.29 13.25 0.32
C ARG A 479 23.79 12.95 0.40
N TYR A 480 23.40 11.99 1.24
CA TYR A 480 22.00 11.61 1.41
C TYR A 480 21.21 12.69 2.15
N LEU A 481 21.80 13.30 3.20
CA LEU A 481 21.17 14.42 3.91
C LEU A 481 20.95 15.62 2.98
N ARG A 482 21.94 15.96 2.14
CA ARG A 482 21.81 17.05 1.17
C ARG A 482 20.72 16.77 0.13
N ARG A 483 20.65 15.53 -0.39
CA ARG A 483 19.61 15.13 -1.35
C ARG A 483 18.21 15.16 -0.70
N ALA A 484 18.07 14.68 0.54
CA ALA A 484 16.81 14.76 1.27
C ALA A 484 16.34 16.22 1.46
N GLY A 485 17.27 17.14 1.77
CA GLY A 485 16.97 18.57 1.84
C GLY A 485 16.56 19.18 0.50
N ALA A 486 17.17 18.76 -0.61
CA ALA A 486 16.78 19.21 -1.95
C ALA A 486 15.36 18.71 -2.32
N LEU A 487 15.07 17.43 -2.09
CA LEU A 487 13.74 16.87 -2.33
C LEU A 487 12.66 17.50 -1.44
N ALA A 488 12.97 17.79 -0.18
CA ALA A 488 12.04 18.51 0.70
C ALA A 488 11.74 19.93 0.21
N GLN A 489 12.73 20.60 -0.41
CA GLN A 489 12.52 21.91 -1.02
C GLN A 489 11.65 21.81 -2.28
N GLU A 490 11.85 20.79 -3.12
CA GLU A 490 11.00 20.51 -4.27
C GLU A 490 9.57 20.18 -3.82
N MET A 491 9.42 19.36 -2.78
CA MET A 491 8.14 18.97 -2.20
C MET A 491 7.34 20.19 -1.70
N GLU A 492 8.00 21.10 -0.95
CA GLU A 492 7.40 22.38 -0.53
C GLU A 492 6.93 23.23 -1.72
N GLY A 493 7.73 23.29 -2.79
CA GLY A 493 7.44 24.12 -3.96
C GLY A 493 6.35 23.57 -4.87
N ARG A 494 6.31 22.25 -5.07
CA ARG A 494 5.38 21.60 -6.02
C ARG A 494 4.02 21.29 -5.41
N PHE A 495 4.01 20.81 -4.16
CA PHE A 495 2.82 20.26 -3.53
C PHE A 495 2.27 21.13 -2.41
N GLY A 496 3.06 22.08 -1.89
CA GLY A 496 2.69 22.90 -0.73
C GLY A 496 1.48 23.79 -1.00
N ASP A 497 0.57 23.86 -0.03
CA ASP A 497 -0.50 24.85 0.00
C ASP A 497 -0.16 25.95 1.03
N PRO A 498 -0.23 27.24 0.65
CA PRO A 498 -0.20 28.35 1.61
C PRO A 498 -1.23 28.24 2.75
N ALA A 499 -2.35 27.54 2.54
CA ALA A 499 -3.36 27.23 3.57
C ALA A 499 -2.97 26.06 4.49
N GLY A 500 -1.80 25.43 4.29
CA GLY A 500 -1.28 24.30 5.06
C GLY A 500 -1.52 22.96 4.38
N GLY A 501 -0.63 22.00 4.64
CA GLY A 501 -0.66 20.68 4.00
C GLY A 501 -0.09 20.66 2.59
N TYR A 502 -0.01 19.45 2.04
CA TYR A 502 0.44 19.18 0.69
C TYR A 502 -0.65 18.51 -0.14
N TYR A 503 -0.77 18.92 -1.39
CA TYR A 503 -1.57 18.27 -2.39
C TYR A 503 -0.91 16.98 -2.88
N LEU A 504 -1.72 16.00 -3.30
CA LEU A 504 -1.22 14.71 -3.79
C LEU A 504 -0.32 14.83 -5.04
N TYR A 505 -0.64 15.78 -5.93
CA TYR A 505 0.08 16.03 -7.19
C TYR A 505 0.29 17.53 -7.43
N GLY A 506 1.22 17.86 -8.33
CA GLY A 506 1.67 19.23 -8.60
C GLY A 506 0.61 20.10 -9.26
N ALA A 507 0.73 21.43 -9.15
CA ALA A 507 -0.18 22.37 -9.82
C ALA A 507 -0.03 22.37 -11.36
N GLU A 508 1.13 21.95 -11.83
CA GLU A 508 1.51 21.81 -13.22
C GLU A 508 1.02 20.50 -13.87
N SER A 509 0.58 19.52 -13.05
CA SER A 509 0.08 18.24 -13.53
C SER A 509 -1.31 18.36 -14.17
N GLU A 510 -1.77 17.29 -14.82
CA GLU A 510 -3.12 17.22 -15.40
C GLU A 510 -4.19 17.58 -14.35
N ALA A 511 -5.05 18.55 -14.68
CA ALA A 511 -6.11 18.99 -13.78
C ALA A 511 -7.23 17.95 -13.70
N LEU A 512 -7.39 17.34 -12.52
CA LEU A 512 -8.52 16.49 -12.18
C LEU A 512 -9.67 17.30 -11.54
N VAL A 513 -10.80 16.65 -11.28
CA VAL A 513 -12.03 17.27 -10.74
C VAL A 513 -11.77 17.98 -9.40
N VAL A 514 -10.94 17.39 -8.56
CA VAL A 514 -10.50 17.94 -7.27
C VAL A 514 -9.03 17.58 -7.09
N ARG A 515 -8.30 18.36 -6.27
CA ARG A 515 -6.91 18.05 -5.91
C ARG A 515 -6.83 17.72 -4.42
N PRO A 516 -6.81 16.44 -4.04
CA PRO A 516 -6.90 16.05 -2.64
C PRO A 516 -5.60 16.29 -1.86
N LYS A 517 -5.74 16.53 -0.56
CA LYS A 517 -4.65 16.47 0.44
C LYS A 517 -4.82 15.21 1.28
N GLU A 518 -4.28 14.10 0.80
CA GLU A 518 -4.38 12.83 1.49
C GLU A 518 -3.60 12.85 2.81
N THR A 519 -4.29 12.54 3.89
CA THR A 519 -3.78 12.56 5.27
C THR A 519 -4.11 11.28 6.03
N TYR A 520 -5.04 10.48 5.50
CA TYR A 520 -5.47 9.21 6.04
C TYR A 520 -4.35 8.16 5.90
N ASP A 521 -4.02 7.50 7.02
CA ASP A 521 -3.07 6.38 6.98
C ASP A 521 -3.84 5.10 6.58
N GLY A 522 -3.63 4.66 5.34
CA GLY A 522 -4.22 3.44 4.79
C GLY A 522 -3.41 2.20 5.14
N ALA A 523 -3.01 1.42 4.12
CA ALA A 523 -2.05 0.32 4.32
C ALA A 523 -0.68 0.84 4.78
N VAL A 524 -0.31 2.02 4.29
CA VAL A 524 0.93 2.75 4.60
C VAL A 524 0.61 4.17 5.10
N PRO A 525 1.56 4.83 5.79
CA PRO A 525 1.42 6.24 6.13
C PRO A 525 1.07 7.13 4.94
N SER A 526 0.26 8.17 5.16
CA SER A 526 0.00 9.16 4.10
C SER A 526 1.25 9.95 3.73
N GLY A 527 1.32 10.43 2.47
CA GLY A 527 2.38 11.32 2.01
C GLY A 527 2.53 12.58 2.88
N ASN A 528 1.42 13.15 3.35
CA ASN A 528 1.44 14.29 4.28
C ASN A 528 2.05 13.95 5.65
N ALA A 529 1.76 12.78 6.20
CA ALA A 529 2.35 12.35 7.48
C ALA A 529 3.84 12.01 7.34
N MET A 530 4.25 11.40 6.23
CA MET A 530 5.66 11.18 5.90
C MET A 530 6.43 12.48 5.68
N ALA A 531 5.84 13.46 4.99
CA ALA A 531 6.43 14.78 4.81
C ALA A 531 6.72 15.44 6.16
N ALA A 532 5.79 15.32 7.13
CA ALA A 532 6.00 15.83 8.48
C ALA A 532 7.23 15.20 9.15
N LEU A 533 7.41 13.88 9.01
CA LEU A 533 8.56 13.17 9.56
C LEU A 533 9.88 13.64 8.93
N VAL A 534 9.91 13.77 7.60
CA VAL A 534 11.10 14.23 6.86
C VAL A 534 11.49 15.63 7.28
N LEU A 535 10.54 16.58 7.31
CA LEU A 535 10.79 17.96 7.69
C LEU A 535 11.25 18.08 9.14
N LEU A 536 10.63 17.32 10.05
CA LEU A 536 11.03 17.26 11.46
C LEU A 536 12.48 16.80 11.60
N ARG A 537 12.84 15.71 10.92
CA ARG A 537 14.20 15.14 10.98
C ARG A 537 15.24 16.03 10.30
N LEU A 538 14.92 16.63 9.15
CA LEU A 538 15.78 17.63 8.51
C LEU A 538 16.06 18.80 9.45
N SER A 539 15.04 19.30 10.17
CA SER A 539 15.23 20.38 11.15
C SER A 539 16.21 20.00 12.26
N ARG A 540 16.18 18.73 12.71
CA ARG A 540 17.10 18.21 13.75
C ARG A 540 18.52 18.01 13.23
N TYR A 541 18.68 17.45 12.03
CA TYR A 541 20.01 17.15 11.49
C TYR A 541 20.74 18.37 10.97
N THR A 542 20.02 19.35 10.41
CA THR A 542 20.62 20.55 9.81
C THR A 542 20.64 21.75 10.75
N GLY A 543 19.73 21.80 11.74
CA GLY A 543 19.52 22.97 12.58
C GLY A 543 18.91 24.17 11.86
N GLU A 544 18.49 24.03 10.60
CA GLU A 544 17.98 25.15 9.81
C GLU A 544 16.52 25.49 10.17
N ASP A 545 16.29 26.77 10.46
CA ASP A 545 14.98 27.31 10.85
C ASP A 545 13.87 27.06 9.82
N ARG A 546 14.20 27.03 8.51
CA ARG A 546 13.21 26.77 7.45
C ARG A 546 12.52 25.42 7.61
N TRP A 547 13.27 24.38 7.98
CA TRP A 547 12.73 23.04 8.16
C TRP A 547 11.93 22.92 9.44
N ARG A 548 12.36 23.61 10.51
CA ARG A 548 11.58 23.70 11.75
C ARG A 548 10.21 24.34 11.49
N GLN A 549 10.20 25.48 10.79
CA GLN A 549 8.94 26.17 10.46
C GLN A 549 8.06 25.33 9.53
N ALA A 550 8.63 24.64 8.55
CA ALA A 550 7.89 23.74 7.67
C ALA A 550 7.28 22.56 8.44
N ALA A 551 8.04 21.93 9.33
CA ALA A 551 7.55 20.86 10.19
C ALA A 551 6.43 21.34 11.13
N GLU A 552 6.57 22.52 11.75
CA GLU A 552 5.54 23.12 12.60
C GLU A 552 4.24 23.39 11.84
N ARG A 553 4.33 23.99 10.64
CA ARG A 553 3.16 24.22 9.77
C ARG A 553 2.48 22.90 9.40
N GLN A 554 3.26 21.89 9.03
CA GLN A 554 2.73 20.60 8.62
C GLN A 554 2.07 19.85 9.78
N LEU A 555 2.69 19.83 10.96
CA LEU A 555 2.10 19.23 12.15
C LEU A 555 0.87 20.01 12.65
N GLN A 556 0.83 21.32 12.45
CA GLN A 556 -0.38 22.11 12.73
C GLN A 556 -1.53 21.73 11.79
N PHE A 557 -1.26 21.60 10.49
CA PHE A 557 -2.23 21.13 9.51
C PHE A 557 -2.74 19.73 9.87
N LEU A 558 -1.84 18.77 10.11
CA LEU A 558 -2.20 17.39 10.44
C LEU A 558 -2.96 17.23 11.75
N ARG A 559 -2.80 18.13 12.73
CA ARG A 559 -3.58 18.12 13.99
C ARG A 559 -4.98 18.73 13.85
N ALA A 560 -5.24 19.44 12.76
CA ALA A 560 -6.55 20.00 12.43
C ALA A 560 -7.41 19.04 11.58
N VAL A 561 -6.89 17.89 11.17
CA VAL A 561 -7.63 16.91 10.34
C VAL A 561 -8.45 15.89 11.14
N PRO A 562 -7.94 15.28 12.24
CA PRO A 562 -8.48 14.02 12.72
C PRO A 562 -9.91 14.08 13.24
N GLY A 563 -10.40 15.27 13.62
CA GLY A 563 -11.69 15.42 14.28
C GLY A 563 -11.85 14.42 15.43
N GLU A 564 -12.81 13.50 15.29
CA GLU A 564 -13.10 12.43 16.25
C GLU A 564 -12.47 11.07 15.89
N THR A 565 -11.59 10.95 14.89
CA THR A 565 -11.05 9.65 14.40
C THR A 565 -9.52 9.57 14.36
N ALA A 566 -8.84 9.98 15.44
CA ALA A 566 -7.37 9.95 15.55
C ALA A 566 -6.70 8.58 15.27
N PHE A 567 -7.39 7.44 15.46
CA PHE A 567 -6.85 6.11 15.10
C PHE A 567 -6.58 5.93 13.59
N GLN A 568 -7.11 6.80 12.74
CA GLN A 568 -6.89 6.81 11.30
C GLN A 568 -5.64 7.61 10.86
N PHE A 569 -4.96 8.25 11.82
CA PHE A 569 -3.83 9.17 11.61
C PHE A 569 -2.65 8.81 12.55
N THR A 570 -2.45 7.52 12.79
CA THR A 570 -1.50 7.05 13.81
C THR A 570 -0.04 7.29 13.42
N PHE A 571 0.28 7.46 12.13
CA PHE A 571 1.62 7.89 11.76
C PHE A 571 1.87 9.36 12.08
N THR A 572 0.87 10.23 11.94
CA THR A 572 0.96 11.60 12.50
C THR A 572 1.23 11.55 14.01
N CYS A 573 0.56 10.65 14.73
CA CYS A 573 0.81 10.44 16.16
C CYS A 573 2.24 9.93 16.43
N TYR A 574 2.77 9.04 15.59
CA TYR A 574 4.17 8.63 15.63
C TYR A 574 5.12 9.84 15.48
N VAL A 575 4.88 10.74 14.52
CA VAL A 575 5.72 11.94 14.32
C VAL A 575 5.63 12.89 15.51
N LEU A 576 4.45 13.11 16.07
CA LEU A 576 4.26 13.93 17.28
C LEU A 576 5.03 13.35 18.49
N ALA A 577 4.93 12.03 18.71
CA ALA A 577 5.70 11.34 19.75
C ALA A 577 7.22 11.42 19.49
N GLU A 578 7.65 11.41 18.22
CA GLU A 578 9.06 11.61 17.87
C GLU A 578 9.50 13.07 18.13
N ALA A 579 8.64 14.06 17.89
CA ALA A 579 8.91 15.48 18.11
C ALA A 579 9.13 15.82 19.60
N GLU A 580 8.39 15.17 20.50
CA GLU A 580 8.52 15.33 21.96
C GLU A 580 9.80 14.69 22.55
N ALA A 581 10.39 13.72 21.86
CA ALA A 581 11.57 13.03 22.34
C ALA A 581 12.82 13.95 22.29
N PRO A 582 13.68 13.96 23.33
CA PRO A 582 15.02 14.53 23.21
C PRO A 582 15.77 13.82 22.08
N GLY A 583 16.44 14.58 21.20
CA GLY A 583 16.99 14.07 19.94
C GLY A 583 17.81 12.79 20.10
N GLU A 584 17.38 11.71 19.43
CA GLU A 584 18.09 10.42 19.31
C GLU A 584 19.06 10.40 18.11
#